data_AF-A0A1S2PGY6-F1
#
_entry.id   AF-A0A1S2PGY6-F1
#
_cell.length_a   1.000
_cell.length_b   1.000
_cell.length_c   1.000
_cell.angle_alpha   90.00
_cell.angle_beta   90.00
_cell.angle_gamma   90.00
#
_symmetry.space_group_name_H-M   'P 1'
#
loop_
_entity.id
_entity.type
_entity.pdbx_description
1 polymer ?
#
loop_
_entity_poly.entity_id
_entity_poly.type
_entity_poly.pdbx_seq_one_letter_code
_entity_poly.pdbx_strand_id
1 'polypeptide(L)'
;MYGRPVHAPCDGTVVSAAEHIADQEPGTIRYQPRYGNHVWIDTGAEIVKLAHLRPGTVTVTTGQTVRAGQVLGEVGNSGNSSEPHLHIHAERDGLGLDLEFEGVSGPLCRGRSVRT
;
A
#
# COMPACT_ATOMS: atom_id res chain seq x y z
N MET A 1 2.30 6.78 12.07
CA MET A 1 2.60 6.38 10.67
C MET A 1 1.60 6.97 9.67
N TYR A 2 0.44 7.48 10.10
CA TYR A 2 -0.48 8.26 9.27
C TYR A 2 0.19 9.46 8.59
N GLY A 3 -0.20 9.77 7.35
CA GLY A 3 0.31 10.89 6.57
C GLY A 3 1.76 10.75 6.10
N ARG A 4 2.40 9.59 6.35
CA ARG A 4 3.74 9.30 5.82
C ARG A 4 3.63 8.99 4.33
N PRO A 5 4.58 9.45 3.50
CA PRO A 5 4.56 9.12 2.08
C PRO A 5 4.76 7.62 1.86
N VAL A 6 3.97 7.07 0.93
CA VAL A 6 4.09 5.71 0.42
C VAL A 6 4.72 5.80 -0.96
N HIS A 7 5.84 5.10 -1.12
CA HIS A 7 6.60 5.08 -2.36
C HIS A 7 6.35 3.76 -3.10
N ALA A 8 6.39 3.80 -4.42
CA ALA A 8 6.39 2.60 -5.25
C ALA A 8 7.60 1.73 -4.90
N PRO A 9 7.40 0.46 -4.54
CA PRO A 9 8.51 -0.44 -4.22
C PRO A 9 9.24 -0.94 -5.47
N CYS A 10 8.60 -0.84 -6.64
CA CYS A 10 9.09 -1.35 -7.91
C CYS A 10 8.65 -0.44 -9.06
N ASP A 11 9.31 -0.61 -10.21
CA ASP A 11 8.82 -0.10 -11.49
C ASP A 11 7.59 -0.91 -11.93
N GLY A 12 6.72 -0.30 -12.73
CA GLY A 12 5.61 -1.03 -13.33
C GLY A 12 4.49 -0.14 -13.84
N THR A 13 3.37 -0.76 -14.20
CA THR A 13 2.15 -0.09 -14.65
C THR A 13 1.05 -0.22 -13.61
N VAL A 14 0.40 0.87 -13.26
CA VAL A 14 -0.73 0.85 -12.33
C VAL A 14 -1.91 0.15 -13.01
N VAL A 15 -2.31 -1.01 -12.50
CA VAL A 15 -3.45 -1.79 -13.02
C VAL A 15 -4.74 -1.54 -12.25
N SER A 16 -4.64 -0.98 -11.03
CA SER A 16 -5.77 -0.46 -10.28
C SER A 16 -5.32 0.68 -9.37
N ALA A 17 -6.08 1.78 -9.37
CA ALA A 17 -5.97 2.82 -8.38
C ALA A 17 -7.37 3.17 -7.88
N ALA A 18 -7.55 3.23 -6.57
CA ALA A 18 -8.80 3.68 -5.96
C ALA A 18 -8.54 4.79 -4.95
N GLU A 19 -9.48 5.72 -4.92
CA GLU A 19 -9.44 6.95 -4.14
C GLU A 19 -10.87 7.28 -3.65
N HIS A 20 -10.97 8.19 -2.70
CA HIS A 20 -12.18 8.77 -2.10
C HIS A 20 -12.92 7.90 -1.07
N ILE A 21 -12.33 6.79 -0.63
CA ILE A 21 -12.83 6.03 0.52
C ILE A 21 -12.34 6.72 1.80
N ALA A 22 -13.28 7.15 2.63
CA ALA A 22 -12.98 7.81 3.90
C ALA A 22 -12.16 6.92 4.83
N ASP A 23 -11.24 7.50 5.60
CA ASP A 23 -10.54 6.80 6.66
C ASP A 23 -11.51 6.30 7.74
N GLN A 24 -11.19 5.15 8.34
CA GLN A 24 -11.84 4.68 9.56
C GLN A 24 -11.38 5.53 10.75
N GLU A 25 -12.27 5.73 11.72
CA GLU A 25 -11.86 6.24 13.03
C GLU A 25 -11.00 5.15 13.73
N PRO A 26 -9.79 5.49 14.23
CA PRO A 26 -8.92 4.50 14.87
C PRO A 26 -9.64 3.72 15.98
N GLY A 27 -9.48 2.39 15.98
CA GLY A 27 -10.16 1.48 16.90
C GLY A 27 -11.59 1.10 16.51
N THR A 28 -12.11 1.64 15.41
CA THR A 28 -13.42 1.28 14.85
C THR A 28 -13.26 0.64 13.48
N ILE A 29 -14.16 -0.28 13.13
CA ILE A 29 -14.25 -0.84 11.78
C ILE A 29 -15.70 -0.72 11.31
N ARG A 30 -15.92 0.12 10.31
CA ARG A 30 -17.20 0.24 9.58
C ARG A 30 -17.09 -0.51 8.25
N TYR A 31 -18.22 -0.93 7.69
CA TYR A 31 -18.23 -1.60 6.40
C TYR A 31 -17.74 -0.67 5.28
N GLN A 32 -16.65 -1.07 4.62
CA GLN A 32 -16.02 -0.40 3.48
C GLN A 32 -15.37 -1.45 2.56
N PRO A 33 -15.00 -1.11 1.32
CA PRO A 33 -14.21 -2.00 0.47
C PRO A 33 -12.94 -2.46 1.18
N ARG A 34 -12.61 -3.76 1.07
CA ARG A 34 -11.57 -4.40 1.88
C ARG A 34 -10.23 -3.64 1.88
N TYR A 35 -9.77 -3.20 0.71
CA TYR A 35 -8.47 -2.53 0.54
C TYR A 35 -8.52 -1.00 0.70
N GLY A 36 -9.70 -0.40 0.82
CA GLY A 36 -9.82 1.07 0.84
C GLY A 36 -9.21 1.70 -0.41
N ASN A 37 -8.63 2.90 -0.23
CA ASN A 37 -7.83 3.54 -1.26
C ASN A 37 -6.54 2.73 -1.45
N HIS A 38 -6.18 2.46 -2.70
CA HIS A 38 -5.11 1.52 -3.02
C HIS A 38 -4.46 1.83 -4.36
N VAL A 39 -3.27 1.26 -4.56
CA VAL A 39 -2.55 1.23 -5.84
C VAL A 39 -2.02 -0.18 -6.06
N TRP A 40 -2.33 -0.78 -7.20
CA TRP A 40 -1.79 -2.06 -7.66
C TRP A 40 -0.89 -1.84 -8.86
N ILE A 41 0.32 -2.37 -8.80
CA ILE A 41 1.37 -2.20 -9.80
C ILE A 41 1.66 -3.56 -10.42
N ASP A 42 1.54 -3.66 -11.74
CA ASP A 42 2.00 -4.79 -12.53
C ASP A 42 3.45 -4.56 -12.95
N THR A 43 4.35 -5.43 -12.52
CA THR A 43 5.79 -5.43 -12.86
C THR A 43 6.06 -6.06 -14.22
N GLY A 44 5.04 -6.67 -14.85
CA GLY A 44 5.15 -7.58 -15.99
C GLY A 44 5.28 -9.05 -15.58
N ALA A 45 5.45 -9.35 -14.29
CA ALA A 45 5.56 -10.70 -13.75
C ALA A 45 4.74 -10.93 -12.46
N GLU A 46 4.54 -9.90 -11.65
CA GLU A 46 3.75 -9.93 -10.41
C GLU A 46 2.87 -8.69 -10.31
N ILE A 47 1.81 -8.80 -9.50
CA ILE A 47 1.01 -7.66 -9.07
C ILE A 47 1.39 -7.33 -7.64
N VAL A 48 1.94 -6.13 -7.43
CA VAL A 48 2.23 -5.56 -6.11
C VAL A 48 1.07 -4.66 -5.68
N LYS A 49 0.49 -4.93 -4.52
CA LYS A 49 -0.69 -4.23 -3.98
C LYS A 49 -0.32 -3.42 -2.75
N LEU A 50 -0.64 -2.13 -2.78
CA LEU A 50 -0.52 -1.20 -1.65
C LEU A 50 -1.92 -0.69 -1.30
N ALA A 51 -2.31 -0.76 -0.03
CA ALA A 51 -3.68 -0.48 0.41
C ALA A 51 -3.75 0.38 1.68
N HIS A 52 -4.98 0.77 2.03
CA HIS A 52 -5.31 1.65 3.17
C HIS A 52 -4.73 3.06 3.04
N LEU A 53 -4.62 3.56 1.82
CA LEU A 53 -4.08 4.89 1.55
C LEU A 53 -5.03 5.99 2.04
N ARG A 54 -4.46 7.14 2.35
CA ARG A 54 -5.20 8.30 2.88
C ARG A 54 -6.04 8.93 1.77
N PRO A 55 -7.34 9.21 2.02
CA PRO A 55 -8.20 9.83 1.03
C PRO A 55 -7.69 11.20 0.57
N GLY A 56 -7.75 11.44 -0.73
CA GLY A 56 -7.29 12.65 -1.41
C GLY A 56 -5.78 12.73 -1.60
N THR A 57 -5.05 11.62 -1.43
CA THR A 57 -3.58 11.60 -1.53
C THR A 57 -3.05 10.68 -2.60
N VAL A 58 -3.87 9.79 -3.18
CA VAL A 58 -3.44 8.91 -4.27
C VAL A 58 -3.10 9.76 -5.50
N THR A 59 -1.84 9.72 -5.91
CA THR A 59 -1.25 10.62 -6.93
C THR A 59 -1.22 10.02 -8.32
N VAL A 60 -1.69 8.77 -8.47
CA VAL A 60 -1.58 7.99 -9.71
C VAL A 60 -2.95 7.46 -10.14
N THR A 61 -3.08 7.17 -11.43
CA THR A 61 -4.30 6.59 -12.03
C THR A 61 -4.00 5.27 -12.73
N THR A 62 -5.01 4.43 -12.90
CA THR A 62 -4.92 3.21 -13.72
C THR A 62 -4.37 3.52 -15.12
N GLY A 63 -3.46 2.68 -15.60
CA GLY A 63 -2.74 2.83 -16.87
C GLY A 63 -1.44 3.65 -16.77
N GLN A 64 -1.17 4.33 -15.66
CA GLN A 64 0.04 5.12 -15.49
C GLN A 64 1.26 4.24 -15.19
N THR A 65 2.39 4.50 -15.83
CA THR A 65 3.69 3.91 -15.46
C THR A 65 4.27 4.62 -14.24
N VAL A 66 4.79 3.86 -13.29
CA VAL A 66 5.47 4.35 -12.09
C VAL A 66 6.89 3.81 -12.02
N ARG A 67 7.76 4.56 -11.34
CA ARG A 67 9.13 4.11 -11.02
C ARG A 67 9.28 3.86 -9.53
N ALA A 68 10.16 2.92 -9.16
CA ALA A 68 10.56 2.69 -7.79
C ALA A 68 10.97 4.01 -7.13
N GLY A 69 10.48 4.24 -5.91
CA GLY A 69 10.67 5.49 -5.17
C GLY A 69 9.69 6.61 -5.53
N GLN A 70 8.85 6.48 -6.57
CA GLN A 70 7.81 7.47 -6.87
C GLN A 70 6.75 7.49 -5.77
N VAL A 71 6.34 8.68 -5.32
CA VAL A 71 5.25 8.81 -4.34
C VAL A 71 3.92 8.41 -4.99
N LEU A 72 3.20 7.51 -4.33
CA LEU A 72 1.89 7.00 -4.76
C LEU A 72 0.74 7.58 -3.94
N GLY A 73 1.04 8.06 -2.74
CA GLY A 73 0.11 8.69 -1.82
C GLY A 73 0.64 8.65 -0.40
N GLU A 74 -0.25 8.75 0.59
CA GLU A 74 0.11 8.73 2.00
C GLU A 74 -0.53 7.56 2.74
N VAL A 75 0.11 7.12 3.83
CA VAL A 75 -0.46 6.13 4.75
C VAL A 75 -1.74 6.69 5.35
N GLY A 76 -2.84 5.98 5.16
CA GLY A 76 -4.15 6.32 5.70
C GLY A 76 -4.66 5.28 6.68
N ASN A 77 -5.98 5.17 6.74
CA ASN A 77 -6.73 4.18 7.51
C ASN A 77 -8.04 3.79 6.79
N SER A 78 -8.10 3.89 5.46
CA SER A 78 -9.29 3.59 4.67
C SER A 78 -9.47 2.08 4.47
N GLY A 79 -10.70 1.65 4.18
CA GLY A 79 -11.03 0.25 3.97
C GLY A 79 -11.20 -0.52 5.28
N ASN A 80 -10.96 -1.83 5.23
CA ASN A 80 -11.07 -2.68 6.41
C ASN A 80 -9.78 -2.62 7.26
N SER A 81 -9.54 -1.46 7.87
CA SER A 81 -8.36 -1.16 8.69
C SER A 81 -8.78 -0.61 10.06
N SER A 82 -8.18 -1.09 11.14
CA SER A 82 -8.47 -0.63 12.51
C SER A 82 -7.53 0.47 13.01
N GLU A 83 -6.32 0.55 12.48
CA GLU A 83 -5.30 1.54 12.85
C GLU A 83 -4.47 1.95 11.62
N PRO A 84 -3.95 3.20 11.55
CA PRO A 84 -3.18 3.64 10.40
C PRO A 84 -1.94 2.79 10.13
N HIS A 85 -1.90 2.12 8.97
CA HIS A 85 -0.78 1.29 8.54
C HIS A 85 -0.74 1.18 7.01
N LEU A 86 0.38 0.69 6.47
CA LEU A 86 0.49 0.28 5.08
C LEU A 86 0.28 -1.23 4.99
N HIS A 87 -0.68 -1.67 4.19
CA HIS A 87 -0.75 -3.07 3.73
C HIS A 87 0.00 -3.19 2.41
N ILE A 88 0.98 -4.10 2.35
CA ILE A 88 1.71 -4.47 1.14
C ILE A 88 1.55 -5.98 0.89
N HIS A 89 1.31 -6.34 -0.36
CA HIS A 89 1.18 -7.72 -0.80
C HIS A 89 1.72 -7.86 -2.23
N ALA A 90 2.28 -9.02 -2.57
CA ALA A 90 2.62 -9.37 -3.94
C ALA A 90 1.95 -10.69 -4.29
N GLU A 91 1.50 -10.81 -5.54
CA GLU A 91 0.90 -12.05 -6.05
C GLU A 91 1.31 -12.31 -7.50
N ARG A 92 1.26 -13.59 -7.87
CA ARG A 92 1.38 -14.07 -9.26
C ARG A 92 0.31 -15.11 -9.52
N ASP A 93 -0.46 -14.95 -10.60
CA ASP A 93 -1.55 -15.86 -10.98
C ASP A 93 -2.58 -16.10 -9.85
N GLY A 94 -2.82 -15.07 -9.02
CA GLY A 94 -3.73 -15.14 -7.87
C GLY A 94 -3.15 -15.85 -6.64
N LEU A 95 -1.88 -16.29 -6.69
CA LEU A 95 -1.17 -16.86 -5.56
C LEU A 95 -0.30 -15.79 -4.89
N GLY A 96 -0.50 -15.61 -3.58
CA GLY A 96 0.32 -14.71 -2.77
C GLY A 96 1.77 -15.17 -2.72
N LEU A 97 2.69 -14.22 -2.82
CA LEU A 97 4.14 -14.43 -2.76
C LEU A 97 4.68 -14.00 -1.40
N ASP A 98 5.71 -14.69 -0.94
CA ASP A 98 6.49 -14.27 0.21
C ASP A 98 7.31 -13.02 -0.13
N LEU A 99 7.27 -12.02 0.74
CA LEU A 99 8.07 -10.81 0.62
C LEU A 99 9.33 -10.93 1.47
N GLU A 100 10.48 -10.75 0.84
CA GLU A 100 11.76 -10.58 1.53
C GLU A 100 12.07 -9.08 1.66
N PHE A 101 12.50 -8.65 2.85
CA PHE A 101 12.90 -7.28 3.12
C PHE A 101 14.41 -7.24 3.34
N GLU A 102 15.13 -6.72 2.37
CA GLU A 102 16.58 -6.50 2.48
C GLU A 102 16.90 -5.26 3.33
N GLY A 103 18.11 -5.21 3.90
CA GLY A 103 18.54 -4.11 4.77
C GLY A 103 17.87 -4.08 6.15
N VAL A 104 17.02 -5.07 6.46
CA VAL A 104 16.43 -5.29 7.78
C VAL A 104 17.17 -6.41 8.51
N SER A 105 18.08 -6.09 9.43
CA SER A 105 18.78 -7.10 10.23
C SER A 105 18.01 -7.46 11.51
N GLY A 106 17.83 -8.74 11.83
CA GLY A 106 17.12 -9.19 13.05
C GLY A 106 15.58 -9.18 12.92
N PRO A 107 14.84 -9.70 13.92
CA PRO A 107 13.40 -9.92 13.80
C PRO A 107 12.62 -8.61 13.58
N LEU A 108 11.58 -8.69 12.76
CA LEU A 108 10.56 -7.64 12.64
C LEU A 108 9.61 -7.76 13.84
N CYS A 109 9.63 -6.76 14.73
CA CYS A 109 8.77 -6.70 15.90
C CYS A 109 7.94 -5.42 15.86
N ARG A 110 6.72 -5.47 16.41
CA ARG A 110 5.85 -4.28 16.55
C ARG A 110 6.62 -3.17 17.29
N GLY A 111 6.64 -1.96 16.74
CA GLY A 111 7.34 -0.80 17.32
C GLY A 111 8.80 -0.61 16.88
N ARG A 112 9.38 -1.57 16.15
CA ARG A 112 10.71 -1.40 15.57
C ARG A 112 10.65 -0.47 14.35
N SER A 113 11.39 0.63 14.38
CA SER A 113 11.63 1.46 13.20
C SER A 113 12.91 0.99 12.51
N VAL A 114 12.79 0.51 11.27
CA VAL A 114 13.95 0.28 10.41
C VAL A 114 14.12 1.51 9.53
N ARG A 115 15.29 2.15 9.61
CA ARG A 115 15.69 3.25 8.72
C ARG A 115 16.88 2.74 7.94
N THR A 116 16.73 2.65 6.63
CA THR A 116 17.83 2.44 5.67
C THR A 116 18.38 3.78 5.24
#